data_AF-A0A7J2R0V0-F1
#
_entry.id   AF-A0A7J2R0V0-F1
#
_cell.length_a   1.000
_cell.length_b   1.000
_cell.length_c   1.000
_cell.angle_alpha   90.00
_cell.angle_beta   90.00
_cell.angle_gamma   90.00
#
_symmetry.space_group_name_H-M   'P 1'
#
loop_
_entity.id
_entity.type
_entity.pdbx_description
1 polymer ?
#
loop_
_entity_poly.entity_id
_entity_poly.type
_entity_poly.pdbx_seq_one_letter_code
_entity_poly.pdbx_strand_id
1 'polypeptide(L)' 'MEIKKRRLEDKPTFQFYLECLKCTQEIKGTSKKHVESNLDLHLKIKHSGTKKGRKENNE' A
#
# COMPACT_ATOMS: atom_id res chain seq x y z
N MET A 1 -13.00 -2.47 -1.34
CA MET A 1 -11.82 -1.70 -0.88
C MET A 1 -11.88 -0.35 -1.55
N GLU A 2 -12.02 0.73 -0.78
CA GLU A 2 -12.05 2.10 -1.33
C GLU A 2 -10.70 2.79 -1.13
N ILE A 3 -10.18 3.42 -2.19
CA ILE A 3 -8.95 4.22 -2.11
C ILE A 3 -9.31 5.58 -1.52
N LYS A 4 -8.78 5.86 -0.34
CA LYS A 4 -8.90 7.15 0.34
C LYS A 4 -7.82 8.11 -0.17
N LYS A 5 -8.10 9.42 -0.08
CA LYS A 5 -7.11 10.47 -0.34
C LYS A 5 -7.02 11.36 0.90
N ARG A 6 -5.81 11.68 1.33
CA ARG A 6 -5.54 12.70 2.34
C ARG A 6 -4.63 13.77 1.78
N ARG A 7 -4.76 14.99 2.29
CA ARG A 7 -3.78 16.05 2.04
C ARG A 7 -2.63 15.85 3.02
N LEU A 8 -1.40 15.93 2.55
CA LEU A 8 -0.25 16.00 3.45
C LEU A 8 -0.19 17.43 4.00
N GLU A 9 -0.24 17.61 5.30
CA GLU A 9 -0.23 18.96 5.90
C GLU A 9 1.08 19.71 5.55
N ASP A 10 2.20 18.98 5.47
CA ASP A 10 3.52 19.49 5.09
C ASP A 10 3.73 19.72 3.58
N LYS A 11 2.85 19.20 2.70
CA LYS A 11 3.10 19.25 1.24
C LYS A 11 1.84 19.62 0.46
N PRO A 12 1.96 20.42 -0.62
CA PRO A 12 0.83 20.74 -1.50
C PRO A 12 0.45 19.55 -2.40
N THR A 13 0.56 18.31 -1.90
CA THR A 13 0.29 17.08 -2.62
C THR A 13 -0.74 16.24 -1.89
N PHE A 14 -1.56 15.56 -2.67
CA PHE A 14 -2.50 14.57 -2.14
C PHE A 14 -1.80 13.21 -2.11
N GLN A 15 -1.94 12.52 -0.98
CA GLN A 15 -1.54 11.13 -0.85
C GLN A 15 -2.78 10.25 -0.94
N PHE A 16 -2.74 9.28 -1.84
CA PHE A 16 -3.74 8.24 -1.93
C PHE A 16 -3.30 7.05 -1.10
N TYR A 17 -4.24 6.40 -0.45
CA TYR A 17 -3.95 5.22 0.37
C TYR A 17 -5.15 4.29 0.43
N LEU A 18 -4.88 3.01 0.65
CA LEU A 18 -5.89 2.03 1.06
C LEU A 18 -5.35 1.19 2.22
N GLU A 19 -6.25 0.53 2.93
CA GLU A 19 -5.89 -0.46 3.93
C GLU A 19 -6.15 -1.87 3.39
N CYS A 20 -5.15 -2.75 3.49
CA CYS A 20 -5.31 -4.15 3.12
C CYS A 20 -6.09 -4.88 4.22
N LEU A 21 -7.29 -5.36 3.93
CA LEU A 21 -8.13 -6.06 4.91
C LEU A 21 -7.56 -7.41 5.39
N LYS A 22 -6.56 -7.98 4.69
CA LYS A 22 -5.94 -9.26 5.08
C LYS A 22 -4.84 -9.12 6.13
N CYS A 23 -4.12 -8.00 6.14
CA CYS A 23 -2.98 -7.75 7.04
C CYS A 23 -3.02 -6.38 7.72
N THR A 24 -4.12 -5.64 7.53
CA THR A 24 -4.35 -4.28 8.05
C THR A 24 -3.23 -3.29 7.69
N GLN A 25 -2.47 -3.55 6.62
CA GLN A 25 -1.35 -2.70 6.22
C GLN A 25 -1.83 -1.55 5.32
N GLU A 26 -1.43 -0.31 5.65
CA GLU A 26 -1.71 0.87 4.82
C GLU A 26 -0.80 0.88 3.58
N ILE A 27 -1.41 0.80 2.41
CA ILE A 27 -0.76 0.87 1.11
C ILE A 27 -0.95 2.29 0.58
N LYS A 28 0.15 3.02 0.45
CA LYS A 28 0.17 4.43 0.04
C LYS A 28 0.61 4.56 -1.42
N GLY A 29 0.24 5.65 -2.05
CA GLY A 29 0.63 5.99 -3.41
C GLY A 29 0.38 7.46 -3.74
N THR A 30 1.01 7.92 -4.81
CA THR A 30 0.89 9.31 -5.29
C THR A 30 -0.37 9.53 -6.14
N SER A 31 -0.98 8.46 -6.63
CA SER A 31 -2.17 8.46 -7.50
C SER A 31 -2.99 7.18 -7.26
N LYS A 32 -4.28 7.18 -7.63
CA LYS A 32 -5.14 5.98 -7.54
C LYS A 32 -4.50 4.76 -8.24
N LYS A 33 -4.05 4.92 -9.49
CA LYS A 33 -3.35 3.86 -10.24
C LYS A 33 -2.10 3.34 -9.52
N HIS A 34 -1.36 4.21 -8.85
CA HIS A 34 -0.16 3.83 -8.10
C HIS A 34 -0.54 2.97 -6.88
N VAL A 35 -1.61 3.36 -6.18
CA VAL A 35 -2.16 2.58 -5.07
C VAL A 35 -2.66 1.21 -5.54
N GLU A 36 -3.31 1.12 -6.71
CA GLU A 36 -3.75 -0.14 -7.30
C GLU A 36 -2.58 -1.06 -7.67
N SER A 37 -1.53 -0.54 -8.33
CA SER A 37 -0.31 -1.32 -8.59
C SER A 37 0.38 -1.77 -7.31
N ASN A 38 0.45 -0.91 -6.29
CA ASN A 38 1.04 -1.28 -5.00
C ASN A 38 0.19 -2.34 -4.28
N LEU A 39 -1.14 -2.29 -4.43
CA LEU A 39 -2.04 -3.31 -3.90
C LEU A 39 -1.84 -4.65 -4.59
N ASP A 40 -1.79 -4.68 -5.92
CA ASP A 40 -1.52 -5.91 -6.69
C ASP A 40 -0.20 -6.53 -6.26
N LEU A 41 0.86 -5.72 -6.19
CA LEU A 41 2.18 -6.15 -5.73
C LEU A 41 2.15 -6.65 -4.28
N HIS A 42 1.48 -5.91 -3.39
CA HIS A 42 1.31 -6.29 -1.99
C HIS A 42 0.60 -7.64 -1.86
N LEU A 43 -0.51 -7.84 -2.59
CA LEU A 43 -1.24 -9.10 -2.61
C LEU A 43 -0.34 -10.22 -3.16
N LYS A 44 0.40 -9.98 -4.23
CA LYS A 44 1.29 -10.96 -4.86
C LYS A 44 2.45 -11.37 -3.96
N ILE A 45 3.00 -10.45 -3.16
CA ILE A 45 4.16 -10.73 -2.30
C ILE A 45 3.73 -11.25 -0.92
N LYS A 46 2.76 -10.59 -0.27
CA LYS A 46 2.38 -10.86 1.13
C LYS A 46 1.29 -11.92 1.25
N HIS A 47 0.44 -12.08 0.24
CA HIS A 47 -0.77 -12.93 0.33
C HIS A 47 -0.88 -14.03 -0.74
N SER A 48 -0.18 -13.91 -1.86
CA SER A 48 -0.06 -14.96 -2.87
C SER A 48 1.16 -15.78 -2.50
N GLY A 49 0.92 -16.81 -1.67
CA GLY A 49 1.93 -17.62 -0.99
C GLY A 49 2.86 -18.44 -1.87
N THR A 50 3.58 -17.82 -2.80
CA THR A 50 4.82 -18.38 -3.33
C THR A 50 5.92 -18.02 -2.32
N LYS A 51 6.24 -18.98 -1.45
CA LYS A 51 7.34 -18.89 -0.46
C LYS A 51 8.58 -18.21 -1.07
N LYS A 52 8.79 -16.93 -0.80
CA LYS A 52 10.13 -16.34 -0.82
C LYS A 52 10.19 -15.23 0.20
N GLY A 53 10.66 -15.61 1.39
CA GLY A 53 10.90 -14.68 2.47
C GLY A 53 11.79 -13.53 1.99
N ARG A 54 11.36 -12.32 2.30
CA ARG A 54 12.29 -11.22 2.52
C ARG A 54 11.73 -10.41 3.68
N LYS A 55 12.43 -10.53 4.81
CA LYS A 55 12.28 -9.69 6.00
C LYS A 55 12.39 -8.23 5.56
N GLU A 56 11.46 -7.39 6.01
CA GLU A 56 11.76 -6.00 6.31
C GLU A 56 11.79 -5.90 7.84
N ASN A 57 12.98 -6.14 8.41
CA ASN A 57 13.30 -5.65 9.75
C ASN A 57 13.54 -4.15 9.57
N ASN A 58 12.85 -3.33 10.36
CA ASN A 58 13.12 -1.91 10.48
C ASN A 58 13.68 -1.71 11.90
N GLU A 59 14.99 -1.52 11.99
CA GLU A 59 15.67 -0.94 13.16
C GLU A 59 15.63 0.59 13.05
#